data_AF-A0A1S2VMW5-F1
#
_entry.id   AF-A0A1S2VMW5-F1
#
_cell.length_a   1.000
_cell.length_b   1.000
_cell.length_c   1.000
_cell.angle_alpha   90.00
_cell.angle_beta   90.00
_cell.angle_gamma   90.00
#
_symmetry.space_group_name_H-M   'P 1'
#
loop_
_entity.id
_entity.type
_entity.pdbx_description
1 polymer ?
#
loop_
_entity_poly.entity_id
_entity_poly.type
_entity_poly.pdbx_seq_one_letter_code
_entity_poly.pdbx_strand_id
1 'polypeptide(L)'
;MKLTWTYYPKGEASSITLTVVYVPALDSDKLTHGGYLTPDNVAYVDRDTYQIFDKGPLPHRRDAFQRLMRIDTPDVAADSLRFQELPVHLPDQTK
;
A
#
# COMPACT_ATOMS: atom_id res chain seq x y z
N MET A 1 6.37 6.76 -6.81
CA MET A 1 6.00 8.20 -6.72
C MET A 1 5.18 8.40 -5.46
N LYS A 2 5.23 9.57 -4.80
CA LYS A 2 4.47 9.83 -3.56
C LYS A 2 3.73 11.17 -3.60
N LEU A 3 2.56 11.22 -2.97
CA LEU A 3 1.66 12.38 -2.85
C LEU A 3 1.21 12.50 -1.39
N THR A 4 0.99 13.73 -0.94
CA THR A 4 0.36 13.99 0.36
C THR A 4 -1.02 14.58 0.14
N TRP A 5 -2.04 13.96 0.72
CA TRP A 5 -3.42 14.44 0.69
C TRP A 5 -3.87 14.76 2.12
N THR A 6 -4.11 16.05 2.39
CA THR A 6 -4.62 16.51 3.69
C THR A 6 -6.10 16.84 3.58
N TYR A 7 -6.90 16.24 4.47
CA TYR A 7 -8.32 16.50 4.60
C TYR A 7 -8.61 17.18 5.94
N TYR A 8 -9.42 18.24 5.88
CA TYR A 8 -9.87 19.00 7.05
C TYR A 8 -11.36 18.71 7.28
N PRO A 9 -11.73 17.74 8.13
CA PRO A 9 -13.12 17.52 8.49
C PRO A 9 -13.73 18.79 9.10
N LYS A 10 -14.88 19.25 8.58
CA LYS A 10 -15.60 20.39 9.16
C LYS A 10 -16.06 20.04 10.58
N GLY A 11 -15.56 20.78 11.57
CA GLY A 11 -15.93 20.64 12.99
C GLY A 11 -14.92 19.88 13.85
N GLU A 12 -13.89 19.29 13.27
CA GLU A 12 -12.77 18.69 14.00
C GLU A 12 -11.53 19.60 13.91
N ALA A 13 -10.81 19.75 15.01
CA ALA A 13 -9.56 20.51 15.06
C ALA A 13 -8.37 19.73 14.44
N SER A 14 -8.60 18.48 14.05
CA SER A 14 -7.57 17.55 13.58
C SER A 14 -7.61 17.42 12.06
N SER A 15 -6.52 17.76 11.39
CA SER A 15 -6.33 17.45 9.97
C SER A 15 -5.89 15.99 9.82
N ILE A 16 -6.49 15.28 8.87
CA ILE A 16 -6.07 13.92 8.50
C ILE A 16 -5.09 14.07 7.34
N THR A 17 -3.85 13.65 7.53
CA THR A 17 -2.82 13.67 6.49
C THR A 17 -2.57 12.25 6.01
N LEU A 18 -2.90 11.98 4.75
CA LEU A 18 -2.68 10.70 4.08
C LEU A 18 -1.47 10.80 3.15
N THR A 19 -0.51 9.89 3.32
CA THR A 19 0.61 9.74 2.38
C THR A 19 0.26 8.65 1.38
N VAL A 20 0.11 9.01 0.11
CA VAL A 20 -0.22 8.06 -0.97
C VAL A 20 1.05 7.72 -1.74
N VAL A 21 1.39 6.44 -1.81
CA VAL A 21 2.58 5.90 -2.47
C VAL A 21 2.15 5.00 -3.62
N TYR A 22 2.54 5.36 -4.82
CA TYR A 22 2.36 4.51 -6.00
C TYR A 22 3.33 3.32 -5.96
N VAL A 23 2.79 2.11 -6.06
CA VAL A 23 3.55 0.85 -6.12
C VAL A 23 3.27 0.13 -7.45
N PRO A 24 4.23 0.10 -8.39
CA PRO A 24 4.04 -0.52 -9.72
C PRO A 24 3.72 -2.02 -9.67
N ALA A 25 4.15 -2.72 -8.62
CA ALA A 25 3.84 -4.13 -8.45
C ALA A 25 2.32 -4.39 -8.35
N LEU A 26 1.54 -3.42 -7.85
CA LEU A 26 0.11 -3.57 -7.65
C LEU A 26 -0.72 -3.36 -8.92
N ASP A 27 -0.15 -2.78 -9.99
CA ASP A 27 -0.83 -2.66 -11.30
C ASP A 27 -1.16 -4.03 -11.91
N SER A 28 -0.34 -5.05 -11.62
CA SER A 28 -0.52 -6.40 -12.19
C SER A 28 -1.65 -7.18 -11.51
N ASP A 29 -1.95 -6.86 -10.25
CA ASP A 29 -2.90 -7.62 -9.42
C ASP A 29 -4.36 -7.18 -9.57
N LYS A 30 -4.64 -6.09 -10.31
CA LYS A 30 -6.00 -5.51 -10.47
C LYS A 30 -6.78 -5.50 -9.15
N LEU A 31 -6.21 -4.88 -8.12
CA LEU A 31 -6.79 -4.83 -6.78
C LEU A 31 -8.17 -4.14 -6.82
N THR A 32 -9.23 -4.88 -6.49
CA THR A 32 -10.61 -4.35 -6.44
C THR A 32 -10.79 -3.22 -5.42
N HIS A 33 -9.89 -3.16 -4.43
CA HIS A 33 -9.85 -2.20 -3.34
C HIS A 33 -8.86 -1.04 -3.59
N GLY A 34 -8.14 -1.06 -4.71
CA GLY A 34 -7.21 0.01 -5.13
C GLY A 34 -5.88 0.11 -4.36
N GLY A 35 -5.78 -0.48 -3.16
CA GLY A 35 -4.54 -0.56 -2.41
C GLY A 35 -4.68 -0.73 -0.91
N TYR A 36 -3.55 -0.70 -0.22
CA TYR A 36 -3.45 -0.99 1.21
C TYR A 36 -3.24 0.29 2.03
N LEU A 37 -3.92 0.41 3.17
CA LEU A 37 -3.78 1.52 4.10
C LEU A 37 -3.16 1.05 5.42
N THR A 38 -2.06 1.66 5.83
CA THR A 38 -1.38 1.38 7.10
C THR A 38 -1.92 2.26 8.24
N PRO A 39 -1.69 1.85 9.51
CA PRO A 39 -2.01 2.67 10.68
C PRO A 39 -1.31 4.04 10.69
N ASP A 40 -0.14 4.17 10.06
CA ASP A 40 0.61 5.42 9.91
C ASP A 40 0.02 6.40 8.89
N ASN A 41 -1.19 6.14 8.39
CA ASN A 41 -1.82 6.90 7.30
C ASN A 41 -0.97 6.89 6.01
N VAL A 42 -0.39 5.75 5.68
CA VAL A 42 0.29 5.53 4.39
C VAL A 42 -0.54 4.58 3.54
N ALA A 43 -0.94 5.04 2.35
CA ALA A 43 -1.67 4.26 1.37
C ALA A 43 -0.74 3.80 0.25
N TYR A 44 -0.58 2.50 0.07
CA TYR A 44 0.15 1.90 -1.05
C TYR A 44 -0.85 1.48 -2.12
N VAL A 45 -0.79 2.11 -3.29
CA VAL A 45 -1.87 2.02 -4.28
C VAL A 45 -1.35 1.71 -5.68
N ASP A 46 -2.23 1.17 -6.51
CA ASP A 46 -2.00 1.00 -7.95
C ASP A 46 -2.05 2.36 -8.69
N ARG A 47 -1.70 2.36 -9.98
CA ARG A 47 -1.61 3.58 -10.78
C ARG A 47 -2.96 4.29 -10.99
N ASP A 48 -4.03 3.53 -11.16
CA ASP A 48 -5.38 4.08 -11.37
C ASP A 48 -5.85 4.80 -10.09
N THR A 49 -5.72 4.12 -8.96
CA THR A 49 -6.02 4.70 -7.64
C THR A 49 -5.13 5.89 -7.33
N TYR A 50 -3.83 5.85 -7.64
CA TYR A 50 -2.92 6.98 -7.48
C TYR A 50 -3.37 8.22 -8.27
N GLN A 51 -3.85 8.04 -9.50
CA GLN A 51 -4.34 9.15 -10.33
C GLN A 51 -5.61 9.80 -9.75
N ILE A 52 -6.47 9.03 -9.08
CA ILE A 52 -7.64 9.58 -8.37
C ILE A 52 -7.18 10.52 -7.26
N PHE A 53 -6.15 10.15 -6.48
CA PHE A 53 -5.61 11.02 -5.44
C PHE A 53 -4.88 12.24 -5.99
N ASP A 54 -4.14 12.10 -7.10
CA ASP A 54 -3.38 13.19 -7.72
C ASP A 54 -4.30 14.25 -8.35
N LYS A 55 -5.23 13.84 -9.23
CA LYS A 55 -6.03 14.74 -10.08
C LYS A 55 -7.53 14.65 -9.88
N GLY A 56 -8.01 13.61 -9.21
CA GLY A 56 -9.44 13.40 -9.00
C GLY A 56 -10.06 14.48 -8.10
N PRO A 57 -11.37 14.75 -8.24
CA PRO A 57 -12.08 15.66 -7.35
C PRO A 57 -12.22 15.08 -5.94
N LEU A 58 -12.41 15.95 -4.94
CA LEU A 58 -12.52 15.59 -3.52
C LEU A 58 -13.48 14.42 -3.21
N PRO A 59 -14.71 14.32 -3.79
CA PRO A 59 -15.58 13.17 -3.58
C PRO A 59 -14.96 11.84 -4.05
N HIS A 60 -14.20 11.84 -5.16
CA HIS A 60 -13.57 10.62 -5.67
C HIS A 60 -12.37 10.21 -4.82
N ARG A 61 -11.60 11.18 -4.30
CA ARG A 61 -10.50 10.91 -3.35
C ARG A 61 -11.03 10.28 -2.06
N ARG A 62 -12.17 10.78 -1.56
CA ARG A 62 -12.83 10.21 -0.38
C ARG A 62 -13.32 8.79 -0.64
N ASP A 63 -13.97 8.56 -1.78
CA ASP A 63 -14.42 7.22 -2.18
C ASP A 63 -13.23 6.24 -2.30
N ALA A 64 -12.15 6.66 -2.98
CA ALA A 64 -10.92 5.88 -3.07
C ALA A 64 -10.33 5.56 -1.69
N PHE A 65 -10.27 6.53 -0.79
CA PHE A 65 -9.79 6.32 0.59
C PHE A 65 -10.64 5.30 1.35
N GLN A 66 -11.97 5.33 1.17
CA GLN A 66 -12.88 4.38 1.82
C GLN A 66 -12.77 2.96 1.26
N ARG A 67 -12.29 2.79 0.02
CA ARG A 67 -12.09 1.48 -0.61
C ARG A 67 -10.80 0.78 -0.18
N LEU A 68 -9.81 1.53 0.32
CA LEU A 68 -8.51 0.97 0.69
C LEU A 68 -8.64 -0.13 1.76
N MET A 69 -7.92 -1.22 1.55
CA MET A 69 -7.86 -2.32 2.50
C MET A 69 -6.94 -1.94 3.66
N ARG A 70 -7.49 -1.82 4.87
CA ARG A 70 -6.70 -1.53 6.07
C ARG A 70 -5.89 -2.76 6.45
N ILE A 71 -4.59 -2.57 6.65
CA ILE A 71 -3.67 -3.60 7.13
C ILE A 71 -3.13 -3.20 8.50
N ASP A 72 -3.24 -4.09 9.48
CA ASP A 72 -2.86 -3.82 10.88
C ASP A 72 -1.35 -3.91 11.11
N THR A 73 -0.58 -4.48 10.18
CA THR A 73 0.82 -4.86 10.41
C THR A 73 1.74 -4.43 9.28
N PRO A 74 2.87 -3.76 9.58
CA PRO A 74 4.02 -3.61 8.67
C PRO A 74 4.84 -4.90 8.54
N ASP A 75 4.22 -6.09 8.68
CA ASP A 75 4.93 -7.38 8.81
C ASP A 75 4.58 -8.38 7.69
N VAL A 76 3.53 -8.15 6.90
CA VAL A 76 3.09 -9.12 5.87
C VAL A 76 3.71 -8.89 4.48
N ALA A 77 4.45 -7.80 4.27
CA ALA A 77 5.23 -7.60 3.04
C ALA A 77 6.60 -8.31 3.07
N ALA A 78 7.08 -8.72 4.25
CA ALA A 78 8.34 -9.44 4.40
C ALA A 78 8.19 -10.97 4.20
N ASP A 79 7.01 -11.52 4.47
CA ASP A 79 6.80 -12.98 4.41
C ASP A 79 6.67 -13.51 2.96
N SER A 80 6.23 -12.68 2.02
CA SER A 80 6.16 -13.05 0.59
C SER A 80 7.52 -12.99 -0.14
N LEU A 81 8.60 -12.60 0.54
CA LEU A 81 9.97 -12.61 0.00
C LEU A 81 10.86 -13.70 0.60
N ARG A 82 10.33 -14.62 1.42
CA ARG A 82 11.02 -15.88 1.76
C ARG A 82 10.97 -16.87 0.59
N PHE A 83 11.53 -16.47 -0.54
CA PHE A 83 11.98 -17.40 -1.56
C PHE A 83 13.23 -18.14 -1.04
N GLN A 84 13.10 -19.47 -0.94
CA GLN A 84 14.17 -20.45 -1.07
C GLN A 84 15.31 -20.41 -0.05
N GLU A 85 15.05 -20.91 1.16
CA GLU A 85 16.07 -21.75 1.82
C GLU A 85 15.99 -23.15 1.19
N LEU A 86 16.62 -23.31 0.02
CA LEU A 86 16.97 -24.63 -0.49
C LEU A 86 17.87 -25.30 0.56
N PRO A 87 17.60 -26.55 1.00
CA PRO A 87 18.61 -27.28 1.74
C PRO A 87 19.79 -27.50 0.80
N VAL A 88 20.91 -26.82 1.05
CA VAL A 88 22.20 -27.15 0.46
C VAL A 88 22.57 -28.52 1.02
N HIS A 89 22.14 -29.58 0.33
CA HIS A 89 22.67 -30.92 0.56
C HIS A 89 24.11 -30.89 0.07
N LEU A 90 25.02 -30.79 1.03
CA LEU A 90 26.46 -30.81 0.87
C LEU A 90 26.86 -32.05 0.05
N PRO A 91 27.51 -31.92 -1.12
CA PRO A 91 28.16 -33.07 -1.73
C PRO A 91 29.53 -33.27 -1.06
N ASP A 92 29.74 -34.51 -0.64
CA ASP A 92 31.04 -35.19 -0.57
C ASP A 92 32.04 -34.70 0.48
N GLN A 93 32.42 -35.56 1.43
CA GLN A 93 33.83 -35.92 1.60
C GLN A 93 33.94 -37.29 2.28
N THR A 94 34.70 -38.14 1.62
CA THR A 94 35.18 -39.47 1.97
C THR A 94 36.07 -39.45 3.23
N LYS A 95 35.85 -40.38 4.18
CA LYS A 95 36.91 -41.23 4.77
C LYS A 95 36.30 -42.35 5.64
#